data_AF-A0A176Q7Q6-F1
#
_entry.id   AF-A0A176Q7Q6-F1
#
_cell.length_a   1.000
_cell.length_b   1.000
_cell.length_c   1.000
_cell.angle_alpha   90.00
_cell.angle_beta   90.00
_cell.angle_gamma   90.00
#
_symmetry.space_group_name_H-M   'P 1'
#
loop_
_entity.id
_entity.type
_entity.pdbx_description
1 polymer ?
#
loop_
_entity_poly.entity_id
_entity_poly.type
_entity_poly.pdbx_seq_one_letter_code
_entity_poly.pdbx_strand_id
1 'polypeptide(L)'
;MKLNEQLFSAVLSNNIEEAERLINAGASVYSVDKHGRTPLHHAAQRGYVDLAEYLIKIGTDVNSVDNFRNTSLHLLRIAVI
;
A
#
# COMPACT_ATOMS: atom_id res chain seq x y z
N MET A 1 -1.74 -5.73 19.13
CA MET A 1 -2.04 -4.90 17.94
C MET A 1 -1.28 -5.51 16.78
N LYS A 2 -1.94 -5.84 15.66
CA LYS A 2 -1.29 -6.53 14.54
C LYS A 2 -0.46 -5.51 13.75
N LEU A 3 0.82 -5.79 13.48
CA LEU A 3 1.73 -4.92 12.70
C LEU A 3 1.11 -4.45 11.36
N ASN A 4 0.29 -5.31 10.75
CA ASN A 4 -0.43 -4.99 9.51
C ASN A 4 -1.43 -3.84 9.69
N GLU A 5 -2.16 -3.78 10.81
CA GLU A 5 -3.11 -2.68 11.10
C GLU A 5 -2.36 -1.36 11.28
N GLN A 6 -1.17 -1.41 11.88
CA GLN A 6 -0.31 -0.23 12.03
C GLN A 6 0.23 0.24 10.66
N LEU A 7 0.58 -0.70 9.77
CA LEU A 7 1.03 -0.38 8.41
C LEU A 7 -0.08 0.34 7.64
N PHE A 8 -1.33 -0.10 7.74
CA PHE A 8 -2.46 0.61 7.15
C PHE A 8 -2.61 2.02 7.71
N SER A 9 -2.46 2.20 9.03
CA SER A 9 -2.51 3.54 9.64
C SER A 9 -1.40 4.46 9.13
N ALA A 10 -0.17 3.95 8.97
CA ALA A 10 0.96 4.69 8.42
C ALA A 10 0.72 5.10 6.95
N VAL A 11 0.16 4.19 6.16
CA VAL A 11 -0.20 4.46 4.75
C VAL A 11 -1.30 5.51 4.66
N LEU A 12 -2.32 5.43 5.53
CA LEU A 12 -3.43 6.40 5.56
C LEU A 12 -3.00 7.80 6.01
N SER A 13 -1.87 7.93 6.71
CA SER A 13 -1.28 9.21 7.11
C SER A 13 -0.15 9.68 6.19
N ASN A 14 0.15 8.95 5.10
CA ASN A 14 1.30 9.19 4.21
C ASN A 14 2.65 9.22 4.95
N ASN A 15 2.81 8.40 5.98
CA ASN A 15 4.05 8.34 6.77
C ASN A 15 4.95 7.20 6.27
N ILE A 16 5.87 7.54 5.37
CA ILE A 16 6.82 6.58 4.76
C ILE A 16 7.78 6.02 5.81
N GLU A 17 8.31 6.85 6.71
CA GLU A 17 9.26 6.43 7.75
C GLU A 17 8.65 5.36 8.68
N GLU A 18 7.40 5.58 9.09
CA GLU A 18 6.70 4.61 9.93
C GLU A 18 6.32 3.35 9.14
N ALA A 19 5.91 3.49 7.88
CA ALA A 19 5.66 2.33 7.02
C ALA A 19 6.93 1.47 6.87
N GLU A 20 8.07 2.10 6.59
CA GLU A 20 9.37 1.44 6.50
C GLU A 20 9.75 0.73 7.80
N ARG A 21 9.62 1.42 8.94
CA ARG A 21 9.91 0.83 10.25
C ARG A 21 9.06 -0.41 10.52
N LEU A 22 7.76 -0.35 10.18
CA LEU A 22 6.83 -1.46 10.37
C LEU A 22 7.13 -2.63 9.44
N ILE A 23 7.47 -2.36 8.18
CA ILE A 23 7.86 -3.39 7.21
C ILE A 23 9.13 -4.10 7.67
N ASN A 24 10.14 -3.34 8.13
CA ASN A 24 11.36 -3.90 8.71
C ASN A 24 11.10 -4.68 10.01
N ALA A 25 10.04 -4.34 10.76
CA ALA A 25 9.59 -5.09 11.93
C ALA A 25 8.77 -6.35 11.57
N GLY A 26 8.53 -6.63 10.28
CA GLY A 26 7.81 -7.81 9.79
C GLY A 26 6.35 -7.58 9.42
N ALA A 27 5.90 -6.32 9.25
CA ALA A 27 4.58 -6.04 8.70
C ALA A 27 4.48 -6.56 7.25
N SER A 28 3.37 -7.24 6.94
CA SER A 28 3.15 -7.77 5.60
C SER A 28 2.56 -6.71 4.67
N VAL A 29 3.31 -6.40 3.62
CA VAL A 29 2.88 -5.49 2.54
C VAL A 29 1.81 -6.10 1.64
N TYR A 30 1.58 -7.41 1.76
CA TYR A 30 0.53 -8.16 1.08
C TYR A 30 -0.73 -8.31 1.94
N SER A 31 -0.74 -7.73 3.14
CA SER A 31 -1.93 -7.73 3.97
C SER A 31 -3.05 -6.94 3.29
N VAL A 32 -4.29 -7.39 3.50
CA VAL A 32 -5.47 -6.78 2.90
C VAL A 32 -6.44 -6.31 3.99
N ASP A 33 -7.11 -5.21 3.73
CA ASP A 33 -8.22 -4.75 4.56
C ASP A 33 -9.50 -5.58 4.31
N LYS A 34 -10.59 -5.24 5.01
CA LYS A 34 -11.91 -5.89 4.85
C LYS A 34 -12.49 -5.81 3.43
N HIS A 35 -11.91 -5.01 2.55
CA HIS A 35 -12.30 -4.82 1.16
C HIS A 35 -11.29 -5.44 0.17
N GLY A 36 -10.32 -6.21 0.66
CA GLY A 36 -9.28 -6.80 -0.20
C GLY A 36 -8.21 -5.79 -0.63
N ARG A 37 -8.16 -4.58 -0.03
CA ARG A 37 -7.22 -3.55 -0.42
C ARG A 37 -5.89 -3.71 0.31
N THR A 38 -4.81 -3.75 -0.46
CA THR A 38 -3.44 -3.72 0.05
C THR A 38 -3.02 -2.31 0.47
N PRO A 39 -1.92 -2.14 1.24
CA PRO A 39 -1.24 -0.86 1.43
C PRO A 39 -1.11 -0.04 0.13
N LEU A 40 -0.74 -0.71 -0.97
CA LEU A 40 -0.55 -0.06 -2.26
C LEU A 40 -1.86 0.51 -2.83
N HIS A 41 -3.00 -0.19 -2.66
CA HIS A 41 -4.31 0.36 -3.07
C HIS A 41 -4.65 1.66 -2.35
N HIS A 42 -4.34 1.76 -1.05
CA HIS A 42 -4.60 2.98 -0.27
C HIS A 42 -3.68 4.13 -0.68
N ALA A 43 -2.38 3.86 -0.88
CA ALA A 43 -1.44 4.85 -1.39
C ALA A 43 -1.86 5.35 -2.78
N ALA A 44 -2.25 4.43 -3.67
CA ALA A 44 -2.73 4.71 -5.02
C ALA A 44 -4.01 5.55 -5.03
N GLN A 45 -5.04 5.14 -4.26
CA GLN A 45 -6.33 5.85 -4.15
C GLN A 45 -6.16 7.29 -3.67
N ARG A 46 -5.16 7.54 -2.82
CA ARG A 46 -4.89 8.85 -2.24
C ARG A 46 -3.90 9.69 -3.05
N GLY A 47 -3.29 9.11 -4.09
CA GLY A 47 -2.27 9.79 -4.89
C GLY A 47 -0.94 10.00 -4.15
N TYR A 48 -0.62 9.16 -3.17
CA TYR A 48 0.65 9.21 -2.44
C TYR A 48 1.75 8.55 -3.28
N VAL A 49 2.27 9.29 -4.25
CA VAL A 49 3.24 8.78 -5.25
C VAL A 49 4.49 8.23 -4.57
N ASP A 50 5.14 9.01 -3.71
CA ASP A 50 6.38 8.60 -3.04
C ASP A 50 6.19 7.31 -2.21
N LEU A 51 5.06 7.21 -1.51
CA LEU A 51 4.72 6.02 -0.73
C LEU A 51 4.41 4.82 -1.64
N ALA A 52 3.70 5.04 -2.75
CA ALA A 52 3.42 4.00 -3.72
C ALA A 52 4.71 3.48 -4.37
N GLU A 53 5.63 4.37 -4.77
CA GLU A 53 6.95 4.02 -5.30
C GLU A 53 7.76 3.22 -4.27
N TYR A 54 7.75 3.66 -3.01
CA TYR A 54 8.39 2.92 -1.93
C TYR A 54 7.82 1.50 -1.79
N LEU A 55 6.49 1.37 -1.75
CA LEU A 55 5.79 0.08 -1.66
C LEU A 55 6.06 -0.81 -2.88
N ILE A 56 6.19 -0.25 -4.08
CA ILE A 56 6.56 -1.00 -5.30
C ILE A 56 8.00 -1.51 -5.19
N LYS A 57 8.93 -0.66 -4.70
CA LYS A 57 10.36 -0.99 -4.59
C LYS A 57 10.64 -2.16 -3.64
N ILE A 58 9.85 -2.32 -2.59
CA ILE A 58 9.92 -3.46 -1.65
C ILE A 58 9.30 -4.75 -2.22
N GLY A 59 8.80 -4.73 -3.46
CA GLY A 59 8.33 -5.91 -4.18
C GLY A 59 6.87 -6.25 -3.97
N THR A 60 6.01 -5.27 -3.64
CA THR A 60 4.56 -5.52 -3.58
C THR A 60 4.00 -5.96 -4.94
N ASP A 61 2.97 -6.80 -4.90
CA ASP A 61 2.24 -7.19 -6.10
C ASP A 61 1.39 -6.02 -6.60
N VAL A 62 1.86 -5.35 -7.64
CA VAL A 62 1.17 -4.24 -8.32
C VAL A 62 -0.11 -4.68 -9.03
N ASN A 63 -0.23 -5.99 -9.31
CA ASN A 63 -1.39 -6.59 -9.96
C ASN A 63 -2.42 -7.13 -8.96
N SER A 64 -2.20 -6.93 -7.66
CA SER A 64 -3.19 -7.32 -6.65
C SER A 64 -4.52 -6.64 -6.94
N VAL A 65 -5.61 -7.42 -6.91
CA VAL A 65 -6.97 -6.94 -7.12
C VAL A 65 -7.73 -6.84 -5.80
N ASP A 66 -8.45 -5.74 -5.60
CA ASP A 66 -9.39 -5.60 -4.50
C ASP A 66 -10.72 -6.35 -4.77
N ASN A 67 -11.63 -6.35 -3.79
CA ASN A 67 -12.95 -6.99 -3.92
C ASN A 67 -13.85 -6.34 -4.98
N PHE A 68 -13.48 -5.17 -5.49
CA PHE A 68 -14.19 -4.45 -6.54
C PHE A 68 -13.56 -4.65 -7.92
N ARG A 69 -12.58 -5.56 -8.02
CA ARG A 69 -11.80 -5.84 -9.25
C ARG A 69 -10.97 -4.66 -9.73
N ASN A 70 -10.66 -3.69 -8.86
CA ASN A 70 -9.66 -2.68 -9.15
C ASN A 70 -8.29 -3.28 -8.86
N THR A 71 -7.31 -3.03 -9.73
CA THR A 71 -5.91 -3.26 -9.35
C THR A 71 -5.35 -2.02 -8.68
N SER A 72 -4.33 -2.23 -7.84
CA SER A 72 -3.50 -1.16 -7.29
C SER A 72 -3.05 -0.17 -8.38
N LEU A 73 -2.71 -0.69 -9.57
CA LEU A 73 -2.29 0.11 -10.72
C LEU A 73 -3.43 0.89 -11.40
N HIS A 74 -4.66 0.36 -11.45
CA HIS A 74 -5.81 1.12 -11.96
C HIS A 74 -6.10 2.36 -11.10
N LEU A 75 -5.76 2.32 -9.80
CA LEU A 75 -5.90 3.45 -8.88
C LEU A 75 -4.71 4.42 -8.98
N LEU A 76 -3.51 3.95 -9.39
CA LEU A 76 -2.36 4.79 -9.71
C LEU A 76 -2.59 5.52 -11.04
N ARG A 77 -3.55 6.45 -11.07
CA ARG A 77 -3.78 7.32 -12.23
C ARG A 77 -2.80 8.49 -12.29
N ILE A 78 -1.63 8.36 -11.67
CA ILE A 78 -0.56 9.36 -11.66
C ILE A 78 0.62 8.80 -12.46
N ALA A 79 0.68 9.29 -13.70
CA ALA A 79 1.85 9.53 -14.55
C ALA A 79 2.90 8.40 -14.79
N VAL A 80 3.09 8.16 -16.09
CA VAL A 80 4.29 7.63 -16.78
C VAL A 80 4.41 6.11 -16.88
N ILE A 81 3.86 5.57 -17.98
CA ILE A 81 4.65 4.85 -18.98
C ILE A 81 4.42 5.54 -20.32
#